data_AF-A0A1B2HPP0-F1
#
_entry.id   AF-A0A1B2HPP0-F1
#
_cell.length_a   1.000
_cell.length_b   1.000
_cell.length_c   1.000
_cell.angle_alpha   90.00
_cell.angle_beta   90.00
_cell.angle_gamma   90.00
#
_symmetry.space_group_name_H-M   'P 1'
#
loop_
_entity.id
_entity.type
_entity.pdbx_description
1 polymer ?
#
loop_
_entity_poly.entity_id
_entity_poly.type
_entity_poly.pdbx_seq_one_letter_code
_entity_poly.pdbx_strand_id
1 'polypeptide(L)' 'MRLATSVWQSLHGNAHRTRLGTSARVRPTRLRWQITPGGRLGWLTAAKPRLHLAVTNMRMRFG' A
#
# COMPACT_ATOMS: atom_id res chain seq x y z
N MET A 1 -6.46 7.88 -2.09
CA MET A 1 -5.73 8.24 -0.86
C MET A 1 -4.73 9.32 -1.19
N ARG A 2 -4.61 10.34 -0.33
CA ARG A 2 -3.65 11.43 -0.48
C ARG A 2 -2.98 11.67 0.87
N LEU A 3 -1.66 11.78 0.88
CA LEU A 3 -0.86 12.00 2.07
C LEU A 3 0.08 13.18 1.82
N ALA A 4 0.19 14.05 2.82
CA ALA A 4 1.14 15.14 2.84
C ALA A 4 2.02 14.97 4.07
N THR A 5 3.33 14.92 3.86
CA THR A 5 4.32 14.83 4.93
C THR A 5 5.56 15.65 4.55
N SER A 6 6.63 15.56 5.34
CA SER A 6 7.91 16.19 5.06
C SER A 6 9.04 15.26 5.48
N VAL A 7 10.14 15.28 4.75
CA VAL A 7 11.38 14.60 5.12
C VAL A 7 12.47 15.63 5.38
N TRP A 8 13.35 15.32 6.34
CA TRP A 8 14.60 16.04 6.52
C TRP A 8 15.68 15.35 5.69
N GLN A 9 16.44 16.12 4.93
CA GLN A 9 17.57 15.62 4.14
C GLN A 9 18.77 16.55 4.30
N SER A 10 19.98 15.98 4.30
CA SER A 10 21.20 16.77 4.24
C SER A 10 21.62 16.96 2.79
N LEU A 11 21.85 18.21 2.38
CA LEU A 11 22.38 18.58 1.07
C LEU A 11 23.54 19.55 1.27
N HIS A 12 24.73 19.20 0.77
CA HIS A 12 25.96 20.00 0.95
C HIS A 12 26.23 20.40 2.42
N GLY A 13 26.02 19.47 3.36
CA GLY A 13 26.24 19.71 4.80
C GLY A 13 25.14 20.50 5.52
N ASN A 14 24.10 20.96 4.81
CA ASN A 14 22.97 21.68 5.38
C ASN A 14 21.74 20.79 5.50
N ALA A 15 21.00 20.91 6.60
CA ALA A 15 19.73 20.20 6.77
C ALA A 15 18.58 20.99 6.12
N HIS A 16 17.92 20.35 5.16
CA HIS A 16 16.77 20.90 4.45
C HIS A 16 15.52 20.07 4.75
N ARG A 17 14.42 20.76 5.04
CA ARG A 17 13.11 20.13 5.14
C ARG A 17 12.43 20.22 3.79
N THR A 18 12.12 19.08 3.19
CA THR A 18 11.46 19.00 1.88
C THR A 18 10.08 18.42 2.04
N ARG A 19 9.08 19.07 1.44
CA ARG A 19 7.70 18.63 1.49
C ARG A 19 7.53 17.46 0.55
N LEU A 20 6.79 16.46 1.02
CA LEU A 20 6.49 15.25 0.29
C LEU A 20 4.98 15.12 0.13
N GLY A 21 4.53 15.15 -1.13
CA GLY A 21 3.15 14.93 -1.48
C GLY A 21 2.99 13.58 -2.18
N THR A 22 2.16 12.69 -1.64
CA THR A 22 1.85 11.39 -2.22
C THR A 22 0.37 11.29 -2.55
N SER A 23 0.04 10.86 -3.77
CA SER A 23 -1.32 10.49 -4.15
C SER A 23 -1.34 9.10 -4.76
N ALA A 24 -2.40 8.35 -4.47
CA ALA A 24 -2.59 7.00 -4.96
C ALA A 24 -4.07 6.68 -5.13
N ARG A 25 -4.41 5.90 -6.16
CA ARG A 25 -5.72 5.29 -6.32
C ARG A 25 -5.69 3.89 -5.71
N VAL A 26 -6.45 3.73 -4.63
CA VAL A 26 -6.59 2.45 -3.93
C VAL A 26 -7.87 1.79 -4.43
N ARG A 27 -7.81 0.53 -4.86
CA ARG A 27 -8.99 -0.28 -5.18
C ARG A 27 -8.97 -1.56 -4.37
N PRO A 28 -10.08 -1.94 -3.71
CA PRO A 28 -10.20 -3.27 -3.12
C PRO A 28 -10.27 -4.29 -4.26
N THR A 29 -9.34 -5.24 -4.25
CA THR A 29 -9.37 -6.38 -5.17
C THR A 29 -9.81 -7.63 -4.41
N ARG A 30 -10.76 -8.37 -4.99
CA ARG A 30 -11.18 -9.67 -4.45
C ARG A 30 -10.21 -10.73 -4.99
N LEU A 31 -9.30 -11.21 -4.15
CA LEU A 31 -8.53 -12.41 -4.45
C LEU A 31 -9.43 -13.64 -4.26
N ARG A 32 -9.53 -14.50 -5.28
CA ARG A 32 -10.19 -15.81 -5.16
C ARG A 32 -9.10 -16.84 -4.88
N TRP A 33 -9.09 -17.39 -3.68
CA TRP A 33 -8.21 -18.49 -3.33
C TRP A 33 -8.82 -19.78 -3.89
N GLN A 34 -8.01 -20.58 -4.57
CA GLN A 34 -8.36 -21.98 -4.84
C GLN A 34 -7.81 -22.81 -3.68
N ILE A 35 -8.68 -23.13 -2.73
CA ILE A 35 -8.33 -23.91 -1.53
C ILE A 35 -8.98 -25.28 -1.66
N THR A 36 -8.19 -26.34 -1.52
CA THR A 36 -8.72 -27.71 -1.44
C THR A 36 -9.47 -27.87 -0.10
N PRO A 37 -10.79 -28.16 -0.09
CA PRO A 37 -11.58 -28.19 1.15
C PRO A 37 -11.10 -29.20 2.19
N GLY A 38 -10.52 -30.33 1.77
CA GLY A 38 -9.94 -31.35 2.65
C GLY A 38 -8.44 -31.17 2.96
N GLY A 39 -7.81 -30.11 2.45
CA GLY A 39 -6.39 -29.85 2.68
C GLY A 39 -6.13 -29.19 4.04
N ARG A 40 -4.85 -29.11 4.43
CA ARG A 40 -4.40 -28.43 5.68
C ARG A 40 -4.88 -26.97 5.82
N LEU A 41 -5.25 -26.34 4.71
CA LEU A 41 -5.75 -24.96 4.65
C LEU A 41 -7.27 -24.86 4.44
N GLY A 42 -8.00 -25.98 4.44
CA GLY A 42 -9.45 -26.01 4.21
C GLY A 42 -10.26 -25.16 5.20
N TRP A 43 -9.73 -24.91 6.39
CA TRP A 43 -10.34 -24.03 7.39
C TRP A 43 -10.42 -22.55 6.94
N LEU A 44 -9.53 -22.11 6.03
CA LEU A 44 -9.55 -20.73 5.50
C LEU A 44 -10.72 -20.46 4.55
N THR A 45 -11.36 -21.51 4.03
CA THR A 45 -12.51 -21.39 3.12
C THR A 45 -13.71 -20.70 3.80
N ALA A 46 -13.90 -20.95 5.10
CA ALA A 46 -14.92 -20.30 5.91
C ALA A 46 -14.58 -18.82 6.22
N ALA A 47 -13.29 -18.52 6.39
CA ALA A 47 -12.81 -17.19 6.78
C ALA A 47 -12.94 -16.13 5.66
N LYS A 48 -13.15 -16.55 4.40
CA LYS A 48 -13.27 -15.67 3.22
C LYS A 48 -12.32 -14.46 3.29
N PRO A 49 -10.99 -14.66 3.32
CA PRO A 49 -10.05 -13.56 3.51
C PRO A 49 -10.21 -12.53 2.39
N ARG A 50 -10.82 -11.39 2.73
CA ARG A 50 -11.03 -10.26 1.82
C ARG A 50 -10.06 -9.16 2.20
N LEU A 51 -8.80 -9.28 1.81
CA LEU A 51 -8.00 -8.07 1.71
C LEU A 51 -6.77 -8.27 0.83
N HIS A 52 -6.81 -7.71 -0.38
CA HIS A 52 -5.60 -7.22 -1.02
C HIS A 52 -5.91 -5.79 -1.52
N LEU A 53 -5.08 -4.85 -1.08
CA LEU A 53 -5.14 -3.44 -1.48
C LEU A 53 -4.28 -3.27 -2.73
N ALA A 54 -4.90 -3.03 -3.87
CA ALA A 54 -4.17 -2.64 -5.06
C ALA A 54 -3.94 -1.11 -5.02
N VAL A 55 -2.69 -0.70 -4.91
CA VAL A 55 -2.28 0.70 -5.06
C VAL A 55 -1.91 0.92 -6.51
N THR A 56 -2.69 1.73 -7.21
CA THR A 56 -2.49 2.08 -8.62
C THR A 56 -2.24 3.57 -8.75
N ASN A 57 -1.50 3.97 -9.79
CA ASN A 57 -1.21 5.37 -10.09
C ASN A 57 -0.60 6.13 -8.90
N MET A 58 0.33 5.50 -8.19
CA MET A 58 1.08 6.16 -7.13
C MET A 58 1.93 7.27 -7.76
N ARG A 59 1.74 8.51 -7.30
CA ARG A 59 2.56 9.66 -7.68
C ARG A 59 3.10 10.29 -6.41
N MET A 60 4.41 10.50 -6.39
CA MET A 60 5.11 11.18 -5.31
C MET A 60 5.78 12.42 -5.89
N ARG A 61 5.68 13.55 -5.18
CA ARG A 61 6.34 14.81 -5.54
C ARG A 61 7.14 15.32 -4.35
N PHE A 62 8.34 15.78 -4.65
CA PHE A 62 9.25 16.46 -3.73
C PHE A 62 9.25 17.95 -4.11
N GLY A 63 9.16 18.84 -3.12
CA GLY A 63 9.16 20.28 -3.33
C GLY A 63 9.26 21.07 -2.04
#